data_AF-A0A2H0Z9R9-F1
#
_entry.id   AF-A0A2H0Z9R9-F1
#
_cell.length_a   1.000
_cell.length_b   1.000
_cell.length_c   1.000
_cell.angle_alpha   90.00
_cell.angle_beta   90.00
_cell.angle_gamma   90.00
#
_symmetry.space_group_name_H-M   'P 1'
#
loop_
_entity.id
_entity.type
_entity.pdbx_description
1 polymer ?
#
loop_
_entity_poly.entity_id
_entity_poly.type
_entity_poly.pdbx_seq_one_letter_code
_entity_poly.pdbx_strand_id
1 'polypeptide(L)' 'MKFELDDYKRNIPDNLLLEDLQAVAKKLDKTSVTHEEYNLHGKYSSTTYLRRFGTWFQALEKTLSQI' A
#
# COMPACT_ATOMS: atom_id res chain seq x y z
N MET A 1 1.82 12.18 -11.71
CA MET A 1 2.87 11.40 -11.01
C MET A 1 3.26 10.23 -11.89
N LYS A 2 4.55 10.14 -12.27
CA LYS A 2 5.12 8.95 -12.90
C LYS A 2 5.35 7.93 -11.81
N PHE A 3 4.38 7.03 -11.59
CA PHE A 3 4.74 5.76 -10.98
C PHE A 3 5.53 5.03 -12.03
N GLU A 4 6.85 5.02 -11.87
CA GLU A 4 7.73 4.11 -12.60
C GLU A 4 7.38 2.71 -12.10
N LEU A 5 6.27 2.19 -12.63
CA LEU A 5 5.94 0.79 -12.56
C LEU A 5 6.95 0.12 -13.46
N ASP A 6 8.13 -0.12 -12.90
CA ASP A 6 9.06 -1.11 -13.40
C ASP A 6 8.25 -2.41 -13.44
N ASP A 7 7.77 -2.69 -14.64
CA ASP A 7 7.21 -3.96 -15.06
C ASP A 7 8.11 -5.06 -14.47
N TYR A 8 7.56 -6.21 -14.08
CA TYR A 8 8.30 -7.43 -13.64
C TYR A 8 8.46 -7.76 -12.15
N LYS A 9 7.73 -7.16 -11.20
CA LYS A 9 7.43 -7.90 -9.95
C LYS A 9 6.01 -8.47 -9.94
N ARG A 10 5.76 -9.39 -10.88
CA ARG A 10 4.50 -10.16 -10.97
C ARG A 10 4.18 -10.92 -9.66
N ASN A 11 5.19 -11.12 -8.81
CA ASN A 11 5.14 -11.93 -7.59
C ASN A 11 5.51 -11.16 -6.32
N ILE A 12 5.07 -9.90 -6.15
CA ILE A 12 5.17 -9.23 -4.84
C ILE A 12 4.21 -9.91 -3.86
N PRO A 13 4.68 -10.57 -2.80
CA PRO A 13 3.80 -11.12 -1.78
C PRO A 13 2.96 -10.02 -1.13
N ASP A 14 1.74 -10.38 -0.73
CA ASP A 14 0.81 -9.46 -0.09
C ASP A 14 1.40 -8.86 1.20
N ASN A 15 2.31 -9.58 1.89
CA ASN A 15 2.99 -9.05 3.07
C ASN A 15 3.82 -7.80 2.74
N LEU A 16 4.58 -7.78 1.64
CA LEU A 16 5.44 -6.65 1.29
C LEU A 16 4.62 -5.41 0.94
N LEU A 17 3.44 -5.60 0.35
CA LEU A 17 2.49 -4.52 0.13
C LEU A 17 1.99 -3.97 1.48
N LEU A 18 1.55 -4.85 2.39
CA LEU A 18 1.10 -4.41 3.72
C LEU A 18 2.22 -3.77 4.55
N GLU A 19 3.45 -4.26 4.46
CA GLU A 19 4.63 -3.69 5.11
C GLU A 19 4.98 -2.30 4.56
N ASP A 20 4.91 -2.09 3.23
CA ASP A 20 5.13 -0.76 2.64
C ASP A 20 4.03 0.22 3.06
N LEU A 21 2.77 -0.23 3.05
CA LEU A 21 1.62 0.54 3.53
C LEU A 21 1.78 0.93 5.02
N GLN A 22 2.20 -0.02 5.86
CA GLN A 22 2.49 0.23 7.27
C GLN A 22 3.68 1.16 7.47
N ALA A 23 4.73 1.03 6.66
CA ALA A 23 5.90 1.90 6.73
C ALA A 23 5.53 3.35 6.38
N VAL A 24 4.69 3.56 5.36
CA VAL A 24 4.16 4.88 5.00
C VAL A 24 3.24 5.41 6.10
N ALA A 25 2.39 4.56 6.68
CA ALA A 25 1.52 4.92 7.80
C ALA A 25 2.32 5.38 9.03
N LYS A 26 3.36 4.63 9.42
CA LYS A 26 4.31 5.01 10.48
C LYS A 26 5.06 6.29 10.15
N LYS A 27 5.48 6.48 8.89
CA LYS A 27 6.19 7.69 8.46
C LYS A 27 5.32 8.95 8.53
N LEU A 28 4.00 8.80 8.33
CA LEU A 28 3.03 9.87 8.45
C LEU A 28 2.46 10.01 9.87
N ASP A 29 2.91 9.16 10.81
CA ASP A 29 2.40 9.07 12.19
C ASP A 29 0.87 8.88 12.23
N LYS A 30 0.34 8.10 11.28
CA LYS A 30 -1.10 7.83 11.13
C LYS A 30 -1.40 6.35 11.23
N THR A 31 -2.52 6.03 11.87
CA THR A 31 -3.04 4.65 11.98
C THR A 31 -3.61 4.17 10.63
N SER A 32 -4.13 5.08 9.82
CA SER A 32 -4.62 4.81 8.48
C SER A 32 -4.16 5.91 7.53
N VAL A 33 -3.65 5.52 6.37
CA VAL A 33 -3.25 6.42 5.29
C VAL A 33 -4.28 6.37 4.17
N THR A 34 -4.60 7.53 3.61
CA THR A 34 -5.46 7.56 2.42
C THR A 34 -4.67 7.12 1.19
N HIS A 35 -5.39 6.66 0.16
CA HIS A 35 -4.78 6.27 -1.10
C HIS A 35 -4.04 7.43 -1.78
N GLU A 36 -4.45 8.68 -1.54
CA GLU A 36 -3.79 9.88 -2.05
C GLU A 36 -2.47 10.14 -1.33
N GLU A 37 -2.47 10.13 0.01
CA GLU A 37 -1.25 10.28 0.82
C GLU A 37 -0.25 9.15 0.54
N TYR A 38 -0.75 7.93 0.41
CA TYR A 38 0.08 6.81 0.04
C TYR A 38 0.62 6.94 -1.39
N ASN A 39 -0.14 7.48 -2.35
CA ASN A 39 0.40 7.77 -3.69
C ASN A 39 1.52 8.84 -3.66
N LEU A 40 1.47 9.75 -2.68
CA LEU A 40 2.48 10.80 -2.51
C LEU A 40 3.78 10.29 -1.87
N HIS A 41 3.68 9.33 -0.96
CA HIS A 41 4.81 8.88 -0.12
C HIS A 41 5.24 7.42 -0.36
N GLY A 42 4.38 6.61 -0.94
CA GLY A 42 4.55 5.18 -1.13
C GLY A 42 5.32 4.84 -2.39
N LYS A 43 5.90 3.64 -2.40
CA LYS A 43 6.64 3.13 -3.56
C LYS A 43 5.74 2.53 -4.62
N TYR A 44 4.54 2.11 -4.23
CA TYR A 44 3.58 1.46 -5.11
C TYR A 44 2.38 2.37 -5.37
N SER A 45 1.64 2.07 -6.44
CA SER A 45 0.38 2.76 -6.72
C SER A 45 -0.74 2.15 -5.88
N SER A 46 -1.66 3.00 -5.39
CA SER A 46 -2.86 2.55 -4.67
C SER A 46 -3.74 1.59 -5.48
N THR A 47 -3.69 1.68 -6.80
CA THR A 47 -4.35 0.75 -7.73
C THR A 47 -3.85 -0.69 -7.62
N THR A 48 -2.59 -0.92 -7.19
CA THR A 48 -2.06 -2.27 -6.94
C THR A 48 -2.78 -2.91 -5.75
N TYR A 49 -3.04 -2.14 -4.70
CA TYR A 49 -3.77 -2.61 -3.52
C TYR A 49 -5.22 -2.92 -3.86
N LEU A 50 -5.88 -2.04 -4.63
CA LEU A 50 -7.24 -2.28 -5.14
C LEU A 50 -7.32 -3.57 -5.97
N ARG A 51 -6.34 -3.83 -6.85
CA ARG A 51 -6.33 -5.07 -7.66
C ARG A 51 -6.04 -6.34 -6.85
N ARG A 52 -5.18 -6.27 -5.83
CA ARG A 52 -4.76 -7.42 -5.01
C ARG A 52 -5.77 -7.75 -3.91
N PHE A 53 -6.18 -6.73 -3.16
CA PHE A 53 -7.03 -6.87 -1.98
C PHE A 53 -8.49 -6.53 -2.24
N GLY A 54 -8.83 -6.09 -3.47
CA GLY A 54 -10.17 -5.68 -3.87
C GLY A 54 -10.45 -4.22 -3.54
N THR A 55 -10.33 -3.85 -2.27
CA THR A 55 -10.58 -2.49 -1.79
C THR A 55 -9.43 -1.93 -0.97
N TRP A 56 -9.27 -0.60 -1.00
CA TRP A 56 -8.31 0.09 -0.15
C TRP A 56 -8.57 -0.18 1.34
N PHE A 57 -9.86 -0.23 1.72
CA PHE A 57 -10.26 -0.50 3.09
C PHE A 57 -9.86 -1.90 3.55
N GLN A 58 -10.00 -2.91 2.69
CA GLN A 58 -9.53 -4.27 2.98
C GLN A 58 -8.00 -4.33 3.13
N ALA A 59 -7.25 -3.58 2.33
CA ALA A 59 -5.79 -3.49 2.51
C ALA A 59 -5.44 -2.86 3.86
N LEU A 60 -6.10 -1.76 4.26
CA LEU A 60 -5.90 -1.14 5.57
C LEU A 60 -6.29 -2.09 6.72
N GLU A 61 -7.43 -2.75 6.62
CA GLU A 61 -7.91 -3.70 7.63
C GLU A 61 -6.93 -4.87 7.81
N LYS A 62 -6.40 -5.41 6.71
CA LYS A 62 -5.33 -6.43 6.74
C LYS A 62 -4.09 -5.94 7.47
N THR A 63 -3.73 -4.67 7.28
CA THR A 63 -2.57 -4.05 7.94
C THR A 63 -2.82 -3.91 9.44
N LEU A 64 -4.01 -3.46 9.82
CA LEU A 64 -4.42 -3.25 11.21
C LEU A 64 -4.66 -4.57 11.96
N SER A 65 -5.16 -5.60 11.29
CA SER A 65 -5.37 -6.94 11.86
C SER A 65 -4.06 -7.72 12.08
N GLN A 66 -2.94 -7.25 11.55
CA GLN A 66 -1.61 -7.86 11.74
C GLN A 66 -0.78 -7.12 12.81
N ILE A 67 -1.33 -6.08 13.45
CA ILE A 67 -0.69 -5.29 14.53
C ILE A 67 -1.19 -5.77 15.89
#